data_AF-A0A7K3YCS4-F1
#
_entry.id   AF-A0A7K3YCS4-F1
#
_cell.length_a   1.000
_cell.length_b   1.000
_cell.length_c   1.000
_cell.angle_alpha   90.00
_cell.angle_beta   90.00
_cell.angle_gamma   90.00
#
_symmetry.space_group_name_H-M   'P 1'
#
loop_
_entity.id
_entity.type
_entity.pdbx_description
1 polymer ?
#
loop_
_entity_poly.entity_id
_entity_poly.type
_entity_poly.pdbx_seq_one_letter_code
_entity_poly.pdbx_strand_id
1 'polypeptide(L)'
;MSRKDPGGASRADVLRRLRMQFVQGDLEVERLAKEAISEPQRFRGIAGSGKTHILCQKAAYMHCEEPDLRIVYTFFTRSLYGYIESWVKFYCRMYGGEFDPGDPESTLRILHAWGGAGRTGFYRTLCDHHDIDFFSPEDLSGGRPEPPNELFARACKSFLQIQESKNLSFDPIFDAVLIDEGQDLVVDREDLLYRGKQPFFWMAYQSLRPPDPERPERRRLIWAYDEYQNT
;
A
#
# COMPACT_ATOMS: atom_id res chain seq x y z
N MET A 1 14.59 34.99 51.44
CA MET A 1 14.66 33.66 50.78
C MET A 1 13.89 33.75 49.46
N SER A 2 14.60 33.98 48.36
CA SER A 2 14.00 34.07 47.03
C SER A 2 13.89 32.66 46.43
N ARG A 3 12.68 32.25 46.02
CA ARG A 3 12.44 30.99 45.33
C ARG A 3 13.05 31.07 43.92
N LYS A 4 13.97 30.18 43.59
CA LYS A 4 14.41 29.93 42.22
C LYS A 4 13.28 29.21 41.47
N ASP A 5 12.76 29.83 40.42
CA ASP A 5 11.98 29.12 39.39
C ASP A 5 12.88 28.08 38.69
N PRO A 6 12.40 26.83 38.47
CA PRO A 6 13.15 25.86 37.69
C PRO A 6 13.07 26.26 36.21
N GLY A 7 14.24 26.42 35.58
CA GLY A 7 14.39 26.90 34.21
C GLY A 7 13.52 26.14 33.21
N GLY A 8 12.55 26.85 32.62
CA GLY A 8 11.83 26.40 31.44
C GLY A 8 12.79 26.28 30.25
N ALA A 9 12.68 25.17 29.51
CA ALA A 9 13.49 24.94 28.32
C ALA A 9 13.37 26.13 27.37
N SER A 10 14.50 26.67 26.90
CA SER A 10 14.47 27.81 25.98
C SER A 10 13.79 27.37 24.67
N ARG A 11 13.15 28.32 23.97
CA ARG A 11 12.53 28.05 22.66
C ARG A 11 13.52 27.40 21.66
N ALA A 12 14.80 27.73 21.77
CA ALA A 12 15.88 27.12 20.99
C ALA A 12 16.13 25.65 21.36
N ASP A 13 16.04 25.30 22.64
CA ASP A 13 16.17 23.91 23.12
C ASP A 13 15.01 23.04 22.65
N VAL A 14 13.79 23.58 22.69
CA VAL A 14 12.59 22.91 22.16
C VAL A 14 12.73 22.66 20.66
N LEU A 15 13.13 23.67 19.88
CA LEU A 15 13.35 23.52 18.43
C LEU A 15 14.45 22.52 18.10
N ARG A 16 15.54 22.50 18.88
CA ARG A 16 16.63 21.53 18.70
C ARG A 16 16.18 20.11 19.00
N ARG A 17 15.43 19.89 20.09
CA ARG A 17 14.88 18.57 20.43
C ARG A 17 13.91 18.07 19.37
N LEU A 18 13.02 18.93 18.89
CA LEU A 18 12.12 18.60 17.78
C LEU A 18 12.92 18.20 16.52
N ARG A 19 13.94 18.98 16.12
CA ARG A 19 14.80 18.62 14.99
C ARG A 19 15.52 17.28 15.17
N MET A 20 16.03 16.99 16.36
CA MET A 20 16.68 15.70 16.62
C MET A 20 15.67 14.55 16.56
N GLN A 21 14.44 14.74 17.05
CA GLN A 21 13.36 13.76 16.91
C GLN A 21 12.97 13.54 15.44
N PHE A 22 12.91 14.61 14.64
CA PHE A 22 12.70 14.49 13.19
C PHE A 22 13.83 13.71 12.52
N VAL A 23 15.10 14.06 12.78
CA VAL A 23 16.26 13.35 12.19
C VAL A 23 16.30 11.88 12.63
N GLN A 24 16.04 11.58 13.89
CA GLN A 24 15.99 10.19 14.37
C GLN A 24 14.81 9.43 13.75
N GLY A 25 13.65 10.07 13.63
CA GLY A 25 12.50 9.53 12.92
C GLY A 25 12.82 9.25 11.46
N ASP A 26 13.48 10.18 10.76
CA ASP A 26 13.89 10.02 9.36
C ASP A 26 14.86 8.87 9.19
N LEU A 27 15.82 8.69 10.10
CA LEU A 27 16.76 7.56 10.09
C LEU A 27 16.06 6.21 10.35
N GLU A 28 15.08 6.18 11.24
CA GLU A 28 14.29 4.97 11.51
C GLU A 28 13.38 4.63 10.33
N VAL A 29 12.73 5.63 9.74
CA VAL A 29 11.93 5.53 8.51
C VAL A 29 12.79 5.00 7.36
N GLU A 30 13.99 5.54 7.19
CA GLU A 30 14.95 5.07 6.18
C GLU A 30 15.39 3.62 6.44
N ARG A 31 15.65 3.25 7.69
CA ARG A 31 16.01 1.87 8.05
C ARG A 31 14.89 0.89 7.71
N LEU A 32 13.65 1.24 8.06
CA LEU A 32 12.47 0.41 7.79
C LEU A 32 12.18 0.30 6.29
N ALA A 33 12.40 1.38 5.52
CA ALA A 33 12.26 1.35 4.07
C ALA A 33 13.25 0.38 3.42
N LYS A 34 14.48 0.31 3.94
CA LYS A 34 15.55 -0.56 3.41
C LYS A 34 15.42 -2.04 3.81
N GLU A 35 14.57 -2.36 4.78
CA GLU A 35 14.43 -3.72 5.29
C GLU A 35 13.73 -4.64 4.27
N ALA A 36 14.36 -5.76 3.95
CA ALA A 36 13.86 -6.77 3.03
C ALA A 36 13.54 -8.07 3.80
N ILE A 37 12.26 -8.31 4.07
CA ILE A 37 11.76 -9.53 4.74
C ILE A 37 10.68 -10.15 3.84
N SER A 38 10.74 -11.48 3.69
CA SER A 38 9.87 -12.26 2.79
C SER A 38 8.45 -12.45 3.33
N GLU A 39 8.32 -12.40 4.64
CA GLU A 39 7.08 -12.55 5.38
C GLU A 39 6.20 -11.32 5.21
N PRO A 40 4.86 -11.46 5.25
CA PRO A 40 3.96 -10.32 5.20
C PRO A 40 4.24 -9.32 6.34
N GLN A 41 4.49 -8.06 6.00
CA GLN A 41 4.85 -7.00 6.95
C GLN A 41 3.72 -6.00 7.14
N ARG A 42 3.33 -5.78 8.41
CA ARG A 42 2.39 -4.72 8.78
C ARG A 42 3.12 -3.59 9.49
N PHE A 43 3.07 -2.40 8.90
CA PHE A 43 3.50 -1.17 9.53
C PHE A 43 2.34 -0.54 10.29
N ARG A 44 2.44 -0.50 11.61
CA ARG A 44 1.45 0.14 12.48
C ARG A 44 1.95 1.49 12.95
N GLY A 45 1.05 2.47 12.94
CA GLY A 45 1.37 3.82 13.41
C GLY A 45 0.11 4.65 13.53
N ILE A 46 0.18 5.70 14.35
CA ILE A 46 -0.93 6.63 14.58
C ILE A 46 -1.20 7.50 13.35
N ALA A 47 -2.38 8.10 13.25
CA ALA A 47 -2.67 9.07 12.20
C ALA A 47 -1.63 10.20 12.22
N GLY A 48 -1.09 10.54 11.04
CA GLY A 48 -0.03 11.53 10.93
C GLY A 48 1.39 11.03 11.29
N SER A 49 1.59 9.74 11.54
CA SER A 49 2.92 9.16 11.85
C SER A 49 3.82 8.91 10.61
N GLY A 50 3.45 9.43 9.44
CA GLY A 50 4.25 9.28 8.22
C GLY A 50 4.21 7.90 7.56
N LYS A 51 3.19 7.06 7.83
CA LYS A 51 3.07 5.71 7.24
C LYS A 51 3.14 5.72 5.71
N THR A 52 2.36 6.59 5.07
CA THR A 52 2.40 6.80 3.62
C THR A 52 3.80 7.18 3.14
N HIS A 53 4.52 8.04 3.86
CA HIS A 53 5.90 8.39 3.50
C HIS A 53 6.85 7.21 3.59
N ILE A 54 6.75 6.38 4.64
CA ILE A 54 7.54 5.15 4.79
C ILE A 54 7.27 4.22 3.60
N LEU A 55 6.00 3.98 3.25
CA LEU A 55 5.65 3.13 2.12
C LEU A 55 6.14 3.72 0.79
N CYS A 56 6.02 5.04 0.58
CA CYS A 56 6.53 5.71 -0.62
C CYS A 56 8.04 5.58 -0.74
N GLN A 57 8.75 5.79 0.38
CA GLN A 57 10.20 5.65 0.45
C GLN A 57 10.62 4.21 0.17
N LYS A 58 9.89 3.23 0.70
CA LYS A 58 10.13 1.80 0.46
C LYS A 58 9.90 1.42 -1.00
N ALA A 59 8.80 1.85 -1.61
CA ALA A 59 8.54 1.62 -3.03
C ALA A 59 9.64 2.22 -3.92
N ALA A 60 10.05 3.46 -3.63
CA ALA A 60 11.12 4.14 -4.35
C ALA A 60 12.47 3.44 -4.19
N TYR A 61 12.84 3.08 -2.97
CA TYR A 61 14.08 2.35 -2.68
C TYR A 61 14.13 1.03 -3.45
N MET A 62 13.05 0.24 -3.39
CA MET A 62 12.96 -1.03 -4.12
C MET A 62 13.08 -0.85 -5.62
N HIS A 63 12.43 0.17 -6.18
CA HIS A 63 12.48 0.46 -7.61
C HIS A 63 13.88 0.88 -8.07
N CYS A 64 14.61 1.66 -7.26
CA CYS A 64 15.95 2.13 -7.60
C CYS A 64 17.03 1.05 -7.42
N GLU A 65 16.96 0.26 -6.35
CA GLU A 65 17.99 -0.74 -6.03
C GLU A 65 17.75 -2.10 -6.71
N GLU A 66 16.49 -2.44 -7.01
CA GLU A 66 16.09 -3.71 -7.62
C GLU A 66 15.17 -3.45 -8.82
N PRO A 67 15.70 -2.86 -9.92
CA PRO A 67 14.89 -2.37 -11.04
C PRO A 67 14.11 -3.47 -11.77
N ASP A 68 14.50 -4.74 -11.60
CA ASP A 68 13.84 -5.91 -12.17
C ASP A 68 12.60 -6.37 -11.38
N LEU A 69 12.37 -5.84 -10.17
CA LEU A 69 11.16 -6.14 -9.41
C LEU A 69 9.93 -5.45 -10.00
N ARG A 70 8.87 -6.23 -10.23
CA ARG A 70 7.54 -5.71 -10.54
C ARG A 70 6.83 -5.36 -9.24
N ILE A 71 6.71 -4.06 -8.97
CA ILE A 71 6.23 -3.50 -7.72
C ILE A 71 4.90 -2.80 -7.95
N VAL A 72 3.93 -3.00 -7.05
CA VAL A 72 2.73 -2.18 -6.96
C VAL A 72 2.70 -1.45 -5.64
N TYR A 73 2.45 -0.14 -5.71
CA TYR A 73 1.92 0.66 -4.62
C TYR A 73 0.41 0.82 -4.84
N THR A 74 -0.41 0.37 -3.89
CA THR A 74 -1.86 0.44 -3.96
C THR A 74 -2.49 1.12 -2.75
N PHE A 75 -3.58 1.83 -2.97
CA PHE A 75 -4.29 2.64 -1.97
C PHE A 75 -5.76 2.80 -2.35
N PHE A 76 -6.64 3.05 -1.38
CA PHE A 76 -8.08 3.13 -1.64
C PHE A 76 -8.58 4.55 -1.95
N THR A 77 -7.99 5.60 -1.38
CA THR A 77 -8.53 6.96 -1.54
C THR A 77 -8.00 7.64 -2.82
N ARG A 78 -8.83 7.75 -3.87
CA ARG A 78 -8.43 8.30 -5.20
C ARG A 78 -7.75 9.67 -5.16
N SER A 79 -8.11 10.55 -4.24
CA SER A 79 -7.50 11.90 -4.12
C SER A 79 -6.02 11.85 -3.71
N LEU A 80 -5.51 10.71 -3.22
CA LEU A 80 -4.11 10.54 -2.84
C LEU A 80 -3.16 10.29 -4.00
N TYR A 81 -3.65 10.09 -5.23
CA TYR A 81 -2.81 9.78 -6.40
C TYR A 81 -1.61 10.74 -6.57
N GLY A 82 -1.90 12.04 -6.70
CA GLY A 82 -0.86 13.04 -6.93
C GLY A 82 0.09 13.20 -5.75
N TYR A 83 -0.40 12.98 -4.53
CA TYR A 83 0.41 13.02 -3.31
C TYR A 83 1.42 11.85 -3.28
N ILE A 84 0.95 10.62 -3.49
CA ILE A 84 1.78 9.42 -3.51
C ILE A 84 2.81 9.48 -4.64
N GLU A 85 2.39 9.83 -5.87
CA GLU A 85 3.29 9.98 -7.02
C GLU A 85 4.41 11.00 -6.77
N SER A 86 4.06 12.14 -6.16
CA SER A 86 5.03 13.18 -5.84
C SER A 86 6.08 12.69 -4.84
N TRP A 87 5.66 11.95 -3.81
CA TRP A 87 6.58 11.41 -2.81
C TRP A 87 7.44 10.28 -3.34
N VAL A 88 6.87 9.34 -4.08
CA VAL A 88 7.65 8.28 -4.74
C VAL A 88 8.70 8.90 -5.67
N LYS A 89 8.30 9.87 -6.52
CA LYS A 89 9.23 10.58 -7.40
C LYS A 89 10.32 11.33 -6.64
N PHE A 90 9.96 11.97 -5.54
CA PHE A 90 10.92 12.64 -4.66
C PHE A 90 11.93 11.64 -4.09
N TYR A 91 11.48 10.51 -3.55
CA TYR A 91 12.35 9.50 -2.96
C TYR A 91 13.23 8.78 -4.00
N CYS A 92 12.72 8.50 -5.21
CA CYS A 92 13.56 7.95 -6.28
C CYS A 92 14.74 8.89 -6.59
N ARG A 93 14.50 10.21 -6.67
CA ARG A 93 15.56 11.20 -6.86
C ARG A 93 16.56 11.21 -5.69
N MET A 94 16.08 11.06 -4.46
CA MET A 94 16.96 10.96 -3.28
C MET A 94 17.85 9.72 -3.32
N TYR A 95 17.37 8.62 -3.91
CA TYR A 95 18.14 7.40 -4.14
C TYR A 95 18.94 7.41 -5.45
N GLY A 96 19.00 8.54 -6.17
CA GLY A 96 19.77 8.66 -7.41
C GLY A 96 19.13 8.02 -8.64
N GLY A 97 17.85 7.63 -8.56
CA GLY A 97 17.05 7.12 -9.67
C GLY A 97 16.00 8.11 -10.17
N GLU A 98 15.22 7.66 -11.15
CA GLU A 98 14.08 8.39 -11.69
C GLU A 98 12.81 7.55 -11.62
N PHE A 99 11.66 8.21 -11.58
CA PHE A 99 10.37 7.55 -11.67
C PHE A 99 9.40 8.45 -12.44
N ASP A 100 8.81 7.89 -13.49
CA ASP A 100 7.71 8.48 -14.24
C ASP A 100 6.47 7.57 -14.10
N PRO A 101 5.40 8.02 -13.42
CA PRO A 101 4.16 7.25 -13.31
C PRO A 101 3.46 7.05 -14.67
N GLY A 102 3.80 7.83 -15.69
CA GLY A 102 3.27 7.70 -17.04
C GLY A 102 4.03 6.72 -17.95
N ASP A 103 5.21 6.24 -17.52
CA ASP A 103 6.02 5.31 -18.31
C ASP A 103 5.39 3.91 -18.34
N PRO A 104 4.92 3.40 -19.49
CA PRO A 104 4.32 2.08 -19.59
C PRO A 104 5.30 0.92 -19.38
N GLU A 105 6.62 1.16 -19.34
CA GLU A 105 7.62 0.12 -19.07
C GLU A 105 8.07 0.11 -17.61
N SER A 106 7.68 1.12 -16.82
CA SER A 106 8.07 1.20 -15.41
C SER A 106 7.67 -0.06 -14.63
N THR A 107 8.64 -0.59 -13.87
CA THR A 107 8.42 -1.78 -13.04
C THR A 107 7.70 -1.45 -11.73
N LEU A 108 7.68 -0.19 -11.31
CA LEU A 108 6.87 0.33 -10.21
C LEU A 108 5.56 0.93 -10.74
N ARG A 109 4.42 0.45 -10.24
CA ARG A 109 3.09 0.98 -10.55
C ARG A 109 2.42 1.57 -9.33
N ILE A 110 1.93 2.79 -9.44
CA ILE A 110 1.05 3.41 -8.45
C ILE A 110 -0.39 3.26 -8.94
N LEU A 111 -1.17 2.43 -8.25
CA LEU A 111 -2.50 2.00 -8.67
C LEU A 111 -3.53 2.22 -7.57
N HIS A 112 -4.66 2.84 -7.88
CA HIS A 112 -5.83 2.82 -7.00
C HIS A 112 -6.31 1.37 -6.85
N ALA A 113 -6.74 0.98 -5.65
CA ALA A 113 -7.09 -0.40 -5.33
C ALA A 113 -8.15 -0.98 -6.28
N TRP A 114 -9.20 -0.21 -6.59
CA TRP A 114 -10.27 -0.65 -7.51
C TRP A 114 -9.96 -0.32 -8.98
N GLY A 115 -9.45 0.88 -9.24
CA GLY A 115 -9.45 1.52 -10.57
C GLY A 115 -10.67 2.41 -10.82
N GLY A 116 -10.85 2.86 -12.07
CA GLY A 116 -11.98 3.67 -12.54
C GLY A 116 -12.00 3.84 -14.06
N ALA A 117 -12.99 4.58 -14.57
CA ALA A 117 -13.20 4.75 -16.02
C ALA A 117 -12.00 5.39 -16.76
N GLY A 118 -11.27 6.30 -16.12
CA GLY A 118 -10.16 7.04 -16.74
C GLY A 118 -8.76 6.62 -16.31
N ARG A 119 -8.63 5.70 -15.35
CA ARG A 119 -7.34 5.23 -14.86
C ARG A 119 -7.46 3.81 -14.33
N THR A 120 -6.59 2.92 -14.79
CA THR A 120 -6.55 1.54 -14.30
C THR A 120 -6.23 1.50 -12.80
N GLY A 121 -6.53 0.37 -12.18
CA GLY A 121 -6.26 0.12 -10.77
C GLY A 121 -5.79 -1.30 -10.54
N PHE A 122 -5.47 -1.64 -9.29
CA PHE A 122 -4.93 -2.94 -8.94
C PHE A 122 -5.90 -4.07 -9.29
N TYR A 123 -7.15 -3.98 -8.80
CA TYR A 123 -8.21 -4.93 -9.11
C TYR A 123 -8.47 -5.02 -10.63
N ARG A 124 -8.59 -3.89 -11.32
CA ARG A 124 -8.77 -3.87 -12.78
C ARG A 124 -7.63 -4.56 -13.52
N THR A 125 -6.38 -4.33 -13.09
CA THR A 125 -5.20 -4.97 -13.67
C THR A 125 -5.28 -6.48 -13.55
N LEU A 126 -5.75 -7.01 -12.41
CA LEU A 126 -5.93 -8.45 -12.23
C LEU A 126 -7.12 -8.99 -13.02
N CYS A 127 -8.24 -8.27 -13.08
CA CYS A 127 -9.37 -8.62 -13.96
C CYS A 127 -8.91 -8.79 -15.41
N ASP A 128 -8.21 -7.79 -15.95
CA ASP A 128 -7.71 -7.79 -17.32
C ASP A 128 -6.69 -8.93 -17.54
N HIS A 129 -5.78 -9.16 -16.58
CA HIS A 129 -4.76 -10.21 -16.66
C HIS A 129 -5.34 -11.63 -16.65
N HIS A 130 -6.43 -11.85 -15.90
CA HIS A 130 -7.05 -13.17 -15.74
C HIS A 130 -8.27 -13.40 -16.63
N ASP A 131 -8.61 -12.48 -17.54
CA ASP A 131 -9.82 -12.55 -18.37
C ASP A 131 -11.09 -12.75 -17.53
N ILE A 132 -11.23 -11.92 -16.49
CA ILE A 132 -12.37 -11.88 -15.58
C ILE A 132 -13.01 -10.49 -15.67
N ASP A 133 -14.33 -10.46 -15.83
CA ASP A 133 -15.09 -9.22 -15.92
C ASP A 133 -14.79 -8.28 -14.75
N PHE A 134 -14.54 -7.02 -15.08
CA PHE A 134 -14.40 -5.95 -14.11
C PHE A 134 -15.77 -5.54 -13.57
N PHE A 135 -15.97 -5.65 -12.25
CA PHE A 135 -17.17 -5.14 -11.60
C PHE A 135 -16.93 -3.71 -11.09
N SER A 136 -17.66 -2.74 -11.65
CA SER A 136 -17.69 -1.36 -11.20
C SER A 136 -18.57 -1.17 -9.96
N PRO A 137 -18.46 -0.04 -9.23
CA PRO A 137 -19.40 0.29 -8.17
C PRO A 137 -20.86 0.27 -8.63
N GLU A 138 -21.10 0.75 -9.86
CA GLU A 138 -22.43 0.81 -10.48
C GLU A 138 -23.01 -0.59 -10.69
N ASP A 139 -22.18 -1.55 -11.14
CA ASP A 139 -22.60 -2.95 -11.36
C ASP A 139 -23.01 -3.65 -10.07
N LEU A 140 -22.42 -3.27 -8.92
CA LEU A 140 -22.57 -3.96 -7.65
C LEU A 140 -23.60 -3.33 -6.69
N SER A 141 -23.87 -2.03 -6.84
CA SER A 141 -24.72 -1.28 -5.90
C SER A 141 -26.19 -1.66 -5.93
N GLY A 142 -26.68 -2.26 -7.02
CA GLY A 142 -28.08 -2.67 -7.17
C GLY A 142 -29.08 -1.53 -6.95
N GLY A 143 -28.66 -0.27 -7.14
CA GLY A 143 -29.47 0.93 -6.88
C GLY A 143 -29.63 1.32 -5.41
N ARG A 144 -28.87 0.74 -4.48
CA ARG A 144 -28.86 1.11 -3.06
C ARG A 144 -27.50 1.70 -2.64
N PRO A 145 -27.49 2.70 -1.74
CA PRO A 145 -26.23 3.18 -1.16
C PRO A 145 -25.62 2.09 -0.29
N GLU A 146 -24.42 1.65 -0.65
CA GLU A 146 -23.58 0.75 0.15
C GLU A 146 -22.22 1.42 0.40
N PRO A 147 -21.55 1.12 1.53
CA PRO A 147 -20.22 1.64 1.80
C PRO A 147 -19.23 1.28 0.67
N PRO A 148 -18.39 2.23 0.18
CA PRO A 148 -17.47 1.96 -0.92
C PRO A 148 -16.52 0.78 -0.67
N ASN A 149 -16.05 0.61 0.58
CA ASN A 149 -15.19 -0.50 0.97
C ASN A 149 -15.91 -1.85 0.92
N GLU A 150 -17.20 -1.91 1.30
CA GLU A 150 -18.02 -3.12 1.19
C GLU A 150 -18.30 -3.51 -0.27
N LEU A 151 -18.64 -2.53 -1.11
CA LEU A 151 -18.81 -2.77 -2.54
C LEU A 151 -17.50 -3.26 -3.18
N PHE A 152 -16.37 -2.67 -2.79
CA PHE A 152 -15.08 -3.10 -3.30
C PHE A 152 -14.70 -4.51 -2.83
N ALA A 153 -14.97 -4.85 -1.57
CA ALA A 153 -14.78 -6.20 -1.05
C ALA A 153 -15.63 -7.23 -1.81
N ARG A 154 -16.87 -6.88 -2.17
CA ARG A 154 -17.74 -7.70 -3.02
C ARG A 154 -17.13 -7.90 -4.41
N ALA A 155 -16.58 -6.85 -5.04
CA ALA A 155 -15.90 -6.96 -6.33
C ALA A 155 -14.73 -7.96 -6.28
N CYS A 156 -13.87 -7.82 -5.26
CA CYS A 156 -12.73 -8.71 -5.02
C CYS A 156 -13.17 -10.15 -4.74
N LYS A 157 -14.23 -10.33 -3.94
CA LYS A 157 -14.80 -11.66 -3.65
C LYS A 157 -15.36 -12.32 -4.91
N SER A 158 -16.12 -11.59 -5.73
CA SER A 158 -16.64 -12.09 -7.00
C SER A 158 -15.51 -12.54 -7.93
N PHE A 159 -14.45 -11.74 -8.06
CA PHE A 159 -13.26 -12.12 -8.82
C PHE A 159 -12.68 -13.46 -8.34
N LEU A 160 -12.45 -13.62 -7.03
CA LEU A 160 -11.90 -14.86 -6.45
C LEU A 160 -12.83 -16.07 -6.67
N GLN A 161 -14.15 -15.88 -6.58
CA GLN A 161 -15.13 -16.95 -6.82
C GLN A 161 -15.20 -17.34 -8.30
N ILE A 162 -15.12 -16.39 -9.22
CA ILE A 162 -15.09 -16.67 -10.66
C ILE A 162 -13.79 -17.38 -11.03
N GLN A 163 -12.66 -16.89 -10.54
CA GLN A 163 -11.35 -17.49 -10.72
C GLN A 163 -11.35 -18.97 -10.27
N GLU A 164 -11.91 -19.24 -9.09
CA GLU A 164 -12.05 -20.58 -8.55
C GLU A 164 -13.02 -21.46 -9.36
N SER A 165 -14.21 -20.94 -9.70
CA SER A 165 -15.22 -21.73 -10.43
C SER A 165 -14.80 -22.08 -11.86
N LYS A 166 -13.98 -21.23 -12.50
CA LYS A 166 -13.35 -21.51 -13.79
C LYS A 166 -12.13 -22.43 -13.68
N ASN A 167 -11.72 -22.83 -12.46
CA ASN A 167 -10.51 -23.61 -12.18
C ASN A 167 -9.26 -23.03 -12.85
N LEU A 168 -9.16 -21.70 -12.88
CA LEU A 168 -8.00 -21.01 -13.43
C LEU A 168 -6.84 -21.09 -12.43
N SER A 169 -5.60 -21.19 -12.90
CA SER A 169 -4.44 -20.93 -12.05
C SER A 169 -4.34 -19.43 -11.80
N PHE A 170 -4.08 -19.02 -10.55
CA PHE A 170 -3.75 -17.63 -10.27
C PHE A 170 -2.32 -17.38 -10.73
N ASP A 171 -2.17 -16.86 -11.96
CA ASP A 171 -0.90 -16.43 -12.53
C ASP A 171 -0.36 -15.17 -11.81
N PRO A 172 0.72 -15.28 -11.02
CA PRO A 172 1.24 -14.17 -10.23
C PRO A 172 2.12 -13.24 -11.06
N ILE A 173 1.89 -11.93 -10.96
CA ILE A 173 2.53 -10.92 -11.81
C ILE A 173 3.41 -9.90 -11.06
N PHE A 174 3.35 -9.86 -9.74
CA PHE A 174 4.11 -8.90 -8.93
C PHE A 174 5.13 -9.61 -8.03
N ASP A 175 6.27 -8.98 -7.82
CA ASP A 175 7.23 -9.38 -6.79
C ASP A 175 6.88 -8.72 -5.46
N ALA A 176 6.33 -7.50 -5.51
CA ALA A 176 5.95 -6.77 -4.32
C ALA A 176 4.63 -6.01 -4.45
N VAL A 177 3.83 -6.05 -3.39
CA VAL A 177 2.60 -5.27 -3.24
C VAL A 177 2.65 -4.51 -1.92
N LEU A 178 2.66 -3.18 -2.01
CA LEU A 178 2.61 -2.25 -0.89
C LEU A 178 1.22 -1.64 -0.82
N ILE A 179 0.52 -1.82 0.29
CA ILE A 179 -0.86 -1.38 0.50
C ILE A 179 -0.88 -0.23 1.52
N ASP A 180 -1.22 0.97 1.08
CA ASP A 180 -1.38 2.13 1.94
C ASP A 180 -2.79 2.19 2.55
N GLU A 181 -2.89 2.70 3.77
CA GLU A 181 -4.11 2.75 4.58
C GLU A 181 -4.94 1.45 4.50
N GLY A 182 -4.31 0.33 4.81
CA GLY A 182 -4.87 -1.00 4.62
C GLY A 182 -6.18 -1.25 5.37
N GLN A 183 -6.48 -0.47 6.40
CA GLN A 183 -7.77 -0.50 7.09
C GLN A 183 -8.95 -0.09 6.20
N ASP A 184 -8.73 0.80 5.21
CA ASP A 184 -9.77 1.21 4.23
C ASP A 184 -10.24 0.04 3.35
N LEU A 185 -9.47 -1.05 3.33
CA LEU A 185 -9.65 -2.23 2.49
C LEU A 185 -10.16 -3.45 3.27
N VAL A 186 -10.43 -3.27 4.57
CA VAL A 186 -10.97 -4.31 5.46
C VAL A 186 -12.49 -4.14 5.59
N VAL A 187 -13.17 -5.29 5.71
CA VAL A 187 -14.61 -5.35 6.01
C VAL A 187 -14.89 -6.29 7.17
N ASP A 188 -15.88 -5.95 8.00
CA ASP A 188 -16.25 -6.75 9.17
C ASP A 188 -17.36 -7.78 8.87
N ARG A 189 -18.13 -7.56 7.81
CA ARG A 189 -19.23 -8.44 7.40
C ARG A 189 -18.71 -9.79 6.90
N GLU A 190 -19.07 -10.85 7.62
CA GLU A 190 -18.66 -12.23 7.27
C GLU A 190 -19.09 -12.66 5.86
N ASP A 191 -20.26 -12.20 5.41
CA ASP A 191 -20.77 -12.53 4.08
C ASP A 191 -19.97 -11.87 2.95
N LEU A 192 -19.13 -10.88 3.25
CA LEU A 192 -18.21 -10.28 2.29
C LEU A 192 -16.83 -10.95 2.29
N LEU A 193 -16.53 -11.83 3.25
CA LEU A 193 -15.27 -12.56 3.30
C LEU A 193 -15.22 -13.67 2.24
N TYR A 194 -14.01 -13.94 1.73
CA TYR A 194 -13.72 -15.07 0.87
C TYR A 194 -13.08 -16.19 1.69
N ARG A 195 -13.85 -17.24 2.01
CA ARG A 195 -13.38 -18.37 2.83
C ARG A 195 -12.73 -17.91 4.15
N GLY A 196 -13.39 -16.98 4.83
CA GLY A 196 -12.93 -16.35 6.07
C GLY A 196 -11.78 -15.34 5.91
N LYS A 197 -11.41 -14.96 4.69
CA LYS A 197 -10.30 -14.02 4.41
C LYS A 197 -10.82 -12.70 3.86
N GLN A 198 -10.11 -11.61 4.19
CA GLN A 198 -10.30 -10.30 3.57
C GLN A 198 -10.02 -10.41 2.06
N PRO A 199 -11.03 -10.21 1.18
CA PRO A 199 -10.90 -10.54 -0.24
C PRO A 199 -9.77 -9.79 -0.95
N PHE A 200 -9.62 -8.48 -0.68
CA PHE A 200 -8.58 -7.68 -1.30
C PHE A 200 -7.17 -8.16 -0.92
N PHE A 201 -6.92 -8.37 0.38
CA PHE A 201 -5.62 -8.87 0.86
C PHE A 201 -5.31 -10.27 0.33
N TRP A 202 -6.32 -11.14 0.21
CA TRP A 202 -6.11 -12.47 -0.35
C TRP A 202 -5.74 -12.38 -1.84
N MET A 203 -6.43 -11.54 -2.61
CA MET A 203 -6.12 -11.28 -4.01
C MET A 203 -4.71 -10.68 -4.17
N ALA A 204 -4.34 -9.71 -3.35
CA ALA A 204 -2.99 -9.14 -3.31
C ALA A 204 -1.93 -10.20 -3.03
N TYR A 205 -2.15 -11.06 -2.04
CA TYR A 205 -1.26 -12.17 -1.71
C TYR A 205 -1.10 -13.17 -2.86
N GLN A 206 -2.19 -13.52 -3.55
CA GLN A 206 -2.16 -14.45 -4.67
C GLN A 206 -1.46 -13.87 -5.92
N SER A 207 -1.48 -12.54 -6.08
CA SER A 207 -0.78 -11.86 -7.18
C SER A 207 0.74 -11.84 -7.06
N LEU A 208 1.27 -12.22 -5.90
CA LEU A 208 2.71 -12.26 -5.63
C LEU A 208 3.33 -13.53 -6.17
N ARG A 209 4.44 -13.38 -6.89
CA ARG A 209 5.26 -14.51 -7.36
C ARG A 209 5.68 -15.40 -6.19
N PRO A 210 5.88 -16.71 -6.42
CA PRO A 210 6.44 -17.58 -5.41
C PRO A 210 7.81 -17.05 -4.96
N PRO A 211 8.21 -17.29 -3.69
CA PRO A 211 9.52 -16.85 -3.23
C PRO A 211 10.61 -17.51 -4.06
N ASP A 212 11.56 -16.70 -4.52
CA ASP A 212 12.78 -17.16 -5.18
C ASP A 212 13.63 -17.92 -4.14
N PRO A 213 14.02 -19.18 -4.36
CA PRO A 213 14.84 -19.94 -3.41
C PRO A 213 16.18 -19.28 -3.08
N GLU A 214 16.76 -18.53 -4.02
CA GLU A 214 18.04 -17.84 -3.84
C GLU A 214 17.86 -16.44 -3.25
N ARG A 215 16.69 -15.81 -3.52
CA ARG A 215 16.38 -14.44 -3.11
C ARG A 215 14.95 -14.33 -2.55
N PRO A 216 14.62 -15.03 -1.44
CA PRO A 216 13.26 -15.10 -0.91
C PRO A 216 12.70 -13.72 -0.53
N GLU A 217 13.58 -12.78 -0.20
CA GLU A 217 13.26 -11.40 0.13
C GLU A 217 12.69 -10.60 -1.04
N ARG A 218 12.77 -11.06 -2.29
CA ARG A 218 12.16 -10.39 -3.45
C ARG A 218 10.64 -10.36 -3.36
N ARG A 219 10.05 -11.40 -2.77
CA ARG A 219 8.61 -11.49 -2.55
C ARG A 219 8.21 -10.66 -1.34
N ARG A 220 7.39 -9.63 -1.52
CA ARG A 220 7.00 -8.74 -0.41
C ARG A 220 5.50 -8.39 -0.43
N LEU A 221 4.78 -8.75 0.63
CA LEU A 221 3.47 -8.18 0.93
C LEU A 221 3.62 -7.22 2.10
N ILE A 222 3.37 -5.93 1.87
CA ILE A 222 3.57 -4.89 2.87
C ILE A 222 2.31 -4.05 2.97
N TRP A 223 1.88 -3.72 4.19
CA TRP A 223 0.78 -2.77 4.34
C TRP A 223 0.94 -1.85 5.54
N ALA A 224 0.51 -0.60 5.35
CA ALA A 224 0.30 0.35 6.43
C ALA A 224 -1.07 0.11 7.06
N TYR A 225 -1.17 0.29 8.37
CA TYR A 225 -2.42 0.16 9.11
C TYR A 225 -2.46 1.15 10.27
N ASP A 226 -3.54 1.93 10.38
CA ASP A 226 -3.77 2.81 11.53
C ASP A 226 -4.43 2.05 12.70
N GLU A 227 -3.91 2.21 13.92
CA GLU A 227 -4.42 1.50 15.09
C GLU A 227 -5.73 2.09 15.65
N TYR A 228 -6.04 3.36 15.39
CA TYR A 228 -7.16 4.06 16.05
C TYR A 228 -8.44 4.16 15.21
N GLN A 229 -8.43 3.70 13.96
CA GLN A 229 -9.63 3.75 13.10
C GLN A 229 -10.59 2.58 13.33
N ASN A 230 -10.18 1.56 14.10
CA ASN A 230 -11.01 0.41 14.47
C ASN A 230 -11.22 0.36 16.00
N THR A 231 -11.95 1.36 16.53
CA THR A 231 -12.49 1.33 17.89
C THR A 231 -14.00 1.42 17.87
#